data_AF-A0A8B7D8W6-F1
#
_entry.id   AF-A0A8B7D8W6-F1
#
_cell.length_a   1.000
_cell.length_b   1.000
_cell.length_c   1.000
_cell.angle_alpha   90.00
_cell.angle_beta   90.00
_cell.angle_gamma   90.00
#
_symmetry.space_group_name_H-M   'P 1'
#
loop_
_entity.id
_entity.type
_entity.pdbx_description
1 polymer ?
#
loop_
_entity_poly.entity_id
_entity_poly.type
_entity_poly.pdbx_seq_one_letter_code
_entity_poly.pdbx_strand_id
1 'polypeptide(L)'
;MSIEAFSIEEETSIQQGLLIATFKAVPKEYEIAFDLQLTSFITYTCASILQFTISSDYSNYGDRCPAVFVCNHLFDGVQICGSVNGEICYAVITKYINLLDWTSFVISQRKLNGYYNYSVQVNGEIINTIQNNDARNFENVNLYISSPWVIAQPGFIRNMTVTNMCTNTQLYCKPQLNVVFNGELSNYSLNLSLQINYVYEPGELAFNVTWEYFLPLNTMIVSESLILGLVKVDSSQSYGRGIYWDDVKSQIYLCVNQHVESNRPACYTSKDNGIKWAALDLSVGSVLGHDVLNRDLYAIHRNQKLYLKFHSTYNTWLAITNKEFKNNVLANIDWKRLKILEGYFDQEVTFGAHYWMGNDNGLYFRESTDGIWVQRAKWSV
;
A
#
# COMPACT_ATOMS: atom_id res chain seq x y z
N MET A 1 -2.56 -11.05 -4.67
CA MET A 1 -1.20 -11.24 -5.18
C MET A 1 -0.62 -12.45 -4.48
N SER A 2 -0.03 -13.38 -5.22
CA SER A 2 0.61 -14.59 -4.72
C SER A 2 2.09 -14.29 -4.48
N ILE A 3 2.56 -14.38 -3.24
CA ILE A 3 3.98 -14.18 -2.91
C ILE A 3 4.59 -15.54 -2.64
N GLU A 4 5.63 -15.90 -3.37
CA GLU A 4 6.44 -17.08 -3.07
C GLU A 4 7.11 -16.88 -1.70
N ALA A 5 6.63 -17.63 -0.71
CA ALA A 5 7.10 -17.56 0.67
C ALA A 5 8.29 -18.49 0.91
N PHE A 6 8.42 -19.54 0.09
CA PHE A 6 9.46 -20.55 0.21
C PHE A 6 9.55 -21.41 -1.06
N SER A 7 10.75 -21.83 -1.44
CA SER A 7 10.95 -22.81 -2.52
C SER A 7 12.15 -23.73 -2.28
N ILE A 8 12.04 -24.95 -2.79
CA ILE A 8 13.12 -25.94 -2.96
C ILE A 8 13.03 -26.46 -4.39
N GLU A 9 14.10 -26.29 -5.17
CA GLU A 9 14.22 -26.91 -6.49
C GLU A 9 14.83 -28.32 -6.40
N GLU A 10 15.76 -28.53 -5.46
CA GLU A 10 16.53 -29.76 -5.34
C GLU A 10 15.72 -30.96 -4.86
N GLU A 11 16.15 -32.15 -5.29
CA GLU A 11 15.60 -33.41 -4.79
C GLU A 11 15.97 -33.62 -3.33
N THR A 12 14.96 -33.75 -2.48
CA THR A 12 15.11 -33.93 -1.03
C THR A 12 14.51 -35.27 -0.61
N SER A 13 15.32 -36.11 0.04
CA SER A 13 14.85 -37.38 0.61
C SER A 13 13.88 -37.14 1.76
N ILE A 14 12.81 -37.94 1.86
CA ILE A 14 11.86 -37.86 2.96
C ILE A 14 12.50 -38.46 4.23
N GLN A 15 12.72 -37.63 5.26
CA GLN A 15 13.43 -38.01 6.49
C GLN A 15 12.64 -37.59 7.72
N GLN A 16 12.39 -38.52 8.66
CA GLN A 16 11.55 -38.24 9.82
C GLN A 16 12.04 -37.03 10.62
N GLY A 17 11.17 -36.02 10.78
CA GLY A 17 11.45 -34.84 11.59
C GLY A 17 12.37 -33.81 10.94
N LEU A 18 12.62 -33.90 9.63
CA LEU A 18 13.42 -32.91 8.91
C LEU A 18 12.67 -31.58 8.80
N LEU A 19 13.01 -30.60 9.65
CA LEU A 19 12.50 -29.24 9.60
C LEU A 19 13.18 -28.45 8.49
N ILE A 20 12.40 -27.91 7.56
CA ILE A 20 12.90 -27.15 6.41
C ILE A 20 12.71 -25.65 6.59
N ALA A 21 11.56 -25.24 7.12
CA ALA A 21 11.23 -23.84 7.28
C ALA A 21 10.26 -23.60 8.44
N THR A 22 10.31 -22.39 8.99
CA THR A 22 9.32 -21.88 9.94
C THR A 22 8.72 -20.59 9.37
N PHE A 23 7.41 -20.61 9.14
CA PHE A 23 6.65 -19.46 8.67
C PHE A 23 6.09 -18.71 9.86
N LYS A 24 6.36 -17.40 9.94
CA LYS A 24 5.74 -16.54 10.95
C LYS A 24 4.22 -16.60 10.89
N ALA A 25 3.66 -16.67 9.68
CA ALA A 25 2.25 -16.95 9.46
C ALA A 25 2.00 -17.60 8.09
N VAL A 26 1.02 -18.50 8.04
CA VAL A 26 0.37 -18.99 6.82
C VAL A 26 -1.03 -18.36 6.77
N PRO A 27 -1.33 -17.50 5.78
CA PRO A 27 -2.60 -16.79 5.70
C PRO A 27 -3.75 -17.72 5.31
N LYS A 28 -4.98 -17.21 5.40
CA LYS A 28 -6.20 -17.91 4.98
C LYS A 28 -6.19 -18.36 3.54
N GLU A 29 -5.42 -17.73 2.67
CA GLU A 29 -5.26 -18.18 1.30
C GLU A 29 -3.81 -18.56 1.08
N TYR A 30 -3.58 -19.75 0.53
CA TYR A 30 -2.25 -20.28 0.29
C TYR A 30 -2.30 -21.30 -0.83
N GLU A 31 -1.13 -21.60 -1.36
CA GLU A 31 -0.89 -22.67 -2.30
C GLU A 31 0.43 -23.34 -1.97
N ILE A 32 0.44 -24.66 -1.97
CA ILE A 32 1.61 -25.49 -1.76
C ILE A 32 1.68 -26.43 -2.95
N ALA A 33 2.74 -26.32 -3.74
CA ALA A 33 3.02 -27.21 -4.86
C ALA A 33 4.29 -28.00 -4.57
N PHE A 34 4.34 -29.25 -5.00
CA PHE A 34 5.54 -30.09 -4.95
C PHE A 34 5.38 -31.30 -5.85
N ASP A 35 6.50 -31.88 -6.28
CA ASP A 35 6.52 -33.19 -6.92
C ASP A 35 6.93 -34.25 -5.90
N LEU A 36 6.27 -35.41 -5.94
CA LEU A 36 6.51 -36.56 -5.07
C LEU A 36 6.86 -37.79 -5.90
N GLN A 37 7.89 -38.52 -5.48
CA GLN A 37 8.19 -39.87 -5.97
C GLN A 37 8.31 -40.82 -4.79
N LEU A 38 7.53 -41.90 -4.78
CA LEU A 38 7.62 -42.95 -3.77
C LEU A 38 8.50 -44.11 -4.25
N THR A 39 9.34 -44.65 -3.37
CA THR A 39 10.24 -45.78 -3.70
C THR A 39 9.71 -47.13 -3.22
N SER A 40 8.88 -47.13 -2.18
CA SER A 40 8.11 -48.29 -1.71
C SER A 40 6.88 -47.80 -0.96
N PHE A 41 5.96 -48.69 -0.57
CA PHE A 41 4.84 -48.34 0.32
C PHE A 41 5.09 -48.92 1.70
N ILE A 42 4.91 -48.11 2.76
CA ILE A 42 4.82 -48.64 4.11
C ILE A 42 3.39 -49.13 4.33
N THR A 43 3.25 -50.44 4.54
CA THR A 43 1.93 -51.11 4.56
C THR A 43 1.52 -51.66 5.92
N TYR A 44 2.02 -51.11 7.03
CA TYR A 44 1.60 -51.54 8.38
C TYR A 44 1.18 -50.39 9.30
N THR A 45 1.33 -49.14 8.84
CA THR A 45 0.95 -47.93 9.58
C THR A 45 0.79 -46.77 8.60
N CYS A 46 0.34 -45.62 9.11
CA CYS A 46 0.50 -44.34 8.42
C CYS A 46 1.95 -43.91 8.38
N ALA A 47 2.43 -43.48 7.21
CA ALA A 47 3.77 -42.95 7.02
C ALA A 47 3.71 -41.52 6.43
N SER A 48 4.50 -40.61 6.99
CA SER A 48 4.46 -39.18 6.67
C SER A 48 5.39 -38.82 5.51
N ILE A 49 4.90 -37.92 4.66
CA ILE A 49 5.64 -37.35 3.53
C ILE A 49 6.00 -35.89 3.83
N LEU A 50 5.02 -35.12 4.33
CA LEU A 50 5.10 -33.66 4.50
C LEU A 50 4.13 -33.24 5.61
N GLN A 51 4.51 -32.30 6.47
CA GLN A 51 3.59 -31.71 7.43
C GLN A 51 3.87 -30.22 7.67
N PHE A 52 2.84 -29.41 7.48
CA PHE A 52 2.72 -28.07 8.02
C PHE A 52 1.91 -28.14 9.33
N THR A 53 2.49 -27.63 10.41
CA THR A 53 1.87 -27.69 11.74
C THR A 53 2.19 -26.46 12.58
N ILE A 54 1.22 -26.01 13.38
CA ILE A 54 1.42 -24.96 14.38
C ILE A 54 2.07 -25.45 15.67
N SER A 55 1.96 -26.75 16.00
CA SER A 55 2.44 -27.22 17.31
C SER A 55 2.59 -28.73 17.45
N SER A 56 1.64 -29.53 16.97
CA SER A 56 1.56 -30.96 17.28
C SER A 56 1.14 -31.81 16.07
N ASP A 57 0.95 -33.11 16.26
CA ASP A 57 0.58 -34.02 15.19
C ASP A 57 -0.92 -33.90 14.80
N TYR A 58 -1.83 -34.01 15.78
CA TYR A 58 -3.28 -34.15 15.53
C TYR A 58 -4.15 -33.61 16.69
N SER A 59 -3.66 -32.67 17.50
CA SER A 59 -4.42 -32.24 18.69
C SER A 59 -5.29 -31.02 18.43
N ASN A 60 -4.85 -30.13 17.54
CA ASN A 60 -5.44 -28.82 17.35
C ASN A 60 -5.78 -28.54 15.88
N TYR A 61 -6.81 -27.72 15.66
CA TYR A 61 -7.08 -27.17 14.34
C TYR A 61 -5.90 -26.28 13.89
N GLY A 62 -5.24 -26.66 12.80
CA GLY A 62 -3.96 -26.08 12.35
C GLY A 62 -2.76 -27.02 12.47
N ASP A 63 -2.88 -28.18 13.13
CA ASP A 63 -1.79 -29.16 13.18
C ASP A 63 -1.61 -29.92 11.85
N ARG A 64 -2.61 -29.87 10.96
CA ARG A 64 -2.59 -30.45 9.60
C ARG A 64 -2.93 -29.35 8.57
N CYS A 65 -2.03 -28.39 8.34
CA CYS A 65 -2.33 -27.21 7.53
C CYS A 65 -1.42 -26.97 6.31
N PRO A 66 -1.30 -27.91 5.35
CA PRO A 66 -1.79 -29.28 5.29
C PRO A 66 -0.74 -30.29 5.79
N ALA A 67 -1.10 -31.56 5.84
CA ALA A 67 -0.14 -32.65 6.00
C ALA A 67 -0.48 -33.84 5.10
N VAL A 68 0.54 -34.58 4.68
CA VAL A 68 0.47 -35.58 3.61
C VAL A 68 1.08 -36.88 4.10
N PHE A 69 0.33 -37.98 3.93
CA PHE A 69 0.69 -39.31 4.42
C PHE A 69 0.33 -40.37 3.38
N VAL A 70 0.95 -41.53 3.52
CA VAL A 70 0.37 -42.79 3.03
C VAL A 70 -0.24 -43.46 4.23
N CYS A 71 -1.56 -43.49 4.28
CA CYS A 71 -2.35 -44.13 5.32
C CYS A 71 -3.32 -45.07 4.61
N ASN A 72 -3.35 -46.34 5.00
CA ASN A 72 -4.28 -47.39 4.55
C ASN A 72 -3.79 -48.28 3.39
N HIS A 73 -3.74 -49.58 3.67
CA HIS A 73 -3.20 -50.65 2.79
C HIS A 73 -4.15 -51.10 1.69
N LEU A 74 -5.33 -50.47 1.60
CA LEU A 74 -6.41 -50.86 0.70
C LEU A 74 -6.49 -50.00 -0.56
N PHE A 75 -5.77 -48.88 -0.61
CA PHE A 75 -5.92 -47.88 -1.68
C PHE A 75 -4.61 -47.43 -2.32
N ASP A 76 -3.45 -47.80 -1.76
CA ASP A 76 -2.10 -47.46 -2.27
C ASP A 76 -2.00 -46.01 -2.79
N GLY A 77 -2.68 -45.11 -2.08
CA GLY A 77 -2.89 -43.72 -2.45
C GLY A 77 -2.37 -42.79 -1.35
N VAL A 78 -2.18 -41.53 -1.72
CA VAL A 78 -1.73 -40.49 -0.81
C VAL A 78 -2.94 -39.86 -0.14
N GLN A 79 -2.90 -39.77 1.18
CA GLN A 79 -3.87 -39.04 1.99
C GLN A 79 -3.34 -37.63 2.27
N ILE A 80 -4.06 -36.63 1.78
CA ILE A 80 -3.84 -35.22 2.05
C ILE A 80 -4.85 -34.79 3.11
N CYS A 81 -4.36 -34.28 4.24
CA CYS A 81 -5.19 -33.72 5.28
C CYS A 81 -5.02 -32.20 5.37
N GLY A 82 -6.16 -31.51 5.43
CA GLY A 82 -6.24 -30.09 5.74
C GLY A 82 -7.10 -29.82 6.96
N SER A 83 -6.78 -28.79 7.74
CA SER A 83 -7.70 -28.24 8.73
C SER A 83 -8.80 -27.43 8.01
N VAL A 84 -9.98 -28.06 7.87
CA VAL A 84 -11.11 -27.57 7.05
C VAL A 84 -12.41 -27.75 7.83
N ASN A 85 -13.29 -26.73 7.83
CA ASN A 85 -14.62 -26.78 8.44
C ASN A 85 -14.63 -27.20 9.93
N GLY A 86 -13.59 -26.84 10.69
CA GLY A 86 -13.44 -27.22 12.10
C GLY A 86 -12.89 -28.64 12.32
N GLU A 87 -12.71 -29.44 11.27
CA GLU A 87 -12.02 -30.73 11.35
C GLU A 87 -10.51 -30.54 11.36
N ILE A 88 -9.81 -31.26 12.26
CA ILE A 88 -8.35 -31.21 12.33
C ILE A 88 -7.73 -31.73 11.02
N CYS A 89 -8.32 -32.76 10.41
CA CYS A 89 -7.80 -33.50 9.25
C CYS A 89 -8.96 -33.91 8.35
N TYR A 90 -9.46 -32.97 7.56
CA TYR A 90 -10.31 -33.31 6.42
C TYR A 90 -9.47 -34.04 5.38
N ALA A 91 -9.73 -35.33 5.21
CA ALA A 91 -8.90 -36.23 4.41
C ALA A 91 -9.38 -36.32 2.95
N VAL A 92 -8.48 -36.01 2.02
CA VAL A 92 -8.62 -36.28 0.59
C VAL A 92 -7.65 -37.38 0.21
N ILE A 93 -8.16 -38.46 -0.38
CA ILE A 93 -7.35 -39.62 -0.75
C ILE A 93 -7.24 -39.65 -2.28
N THR A 94 -6.01 -39.76 -2.79
CA THR A 94 -5.77 -39.91 -4.22
C THR A 94 -6.14 -41.31 -4.72
N LYS A 95 -6.22 -41.48 -6.04
CA LYS A 95 -6.08 -42.81 -6.66
C LYS A 95 -4.66 -43.35 -6.42
N TYR A 96 -4.45 -44.62 -6.80
CA TYR A 96 -3.13 -45.23 -6.84
C TYR A 96 -2.10 -44.32 -7.50
N ILE A 97 -0.92 -44.19 -6.88
CA ILE A 97 0.23 -43.54 -7.48
C ILE A 97 1.32 -44.58 -7.77
N ASN A 98 1.91 -44.52 -8.95
CA ASN A 98 2.97 -45.45 -9.33
C ASN A 98 4.24 -45.19 -8.49
N LEU A 99 4.90 -46.26 -8.07
CA LEU A 99 6.25 -46.16 -7.51
C LEU A 99 7.22 -45.71 -8.60
N LEU A 100 8.25 -44.95 -8.20
CA LEU A 100 9.33 -44.45 -9.06
C LEU A 100 8.91 -43.44 -10.13
N ASP A 101 7.63 -43.09 -10.21
CA ASP A 101 7.14 -41.98 -11.04
C ASP A 101 7.01 -40.69 -10.22
N TRP A 102 7.33 -39.56 -10.85
CA TRP A 102 7.07 -38.24 -10.27
C TRP A 102 5.59 -37.87 -10.45
N THR A 103 4.92 -37.59 -9.35
CA THR A 103 3.53 -37.13 -9.30
C THR A 103 3.50 -35.71 -8.75
N SER A 104 2.87 -34.80 -9.48
CA SER A 104 2.76 -33.39 -9.08
C SER A 104 1.54 -33.17 -8.20
N PHE A 105 1.70 -32.45 -7.10
CA PHE A 105 0.64 -32.11 -6.15
C PHE A 105 0.51 -30.60 -6.02
N VAL A 106 -0.73 -30.12 -5.98
CA VAL A 106 -1.05 -28.74 -5.60
C VAL A 106 -2.17 -28.76 -4.57
N ILE A 107 -1.90 -28.21 -3.39
CA ILE A 107 -2.84 -28.07 -2.28
C ILE A 107 -3.07 -26.58 -2.06
N SER A 108 -4.31 -26.12 -2.13
CA SER A 108 -4.60 -24.70 -2.04
C SER A 108 -5.85 -24.38 -1.23
N GLN A 109 -5.86 -23.19 -0.65
CA GLN A 109 -7.05 -22.55 -0.12
C GLN A 109 -7.18 -21.17 -0.77
N ARG A 110 -8.29 -20.91 -1.46
CA ARG A 110 -8.49 -19.67 -2.24
C ARG A 110 -9.88 -19.09 -1.99
N LYS A 111 -10.01 -17.77 -1.98
CA LYS A 111 -11.31 -17.10 -1.89
C LYS A 111 -11.91 -16.89 -3.27
N LEU A 112 -13.04 -17.54 -3.55
CA LEU A 112 -13.80 -17.40 -4.79
C LEU A 112 -15.25 -17.01 -4.47
N ASN A 113 -15.77 -15.98 -5.12
CA ASN A 113 -17.14 -15.48 -4.92
C ASN A 113 -17.50 -15.21 -3.45
N GLY A 114 -16.53 -14.77 -2.65
CA GLY A 114 -16.73 -14.47 -1.22
C GLY A 114 -16.51 -15.65 -0.27
N TYR A 115 -16.36 -16.88 -0.79
CA TYR A 115 -16.18 -18.10 0.00
C TYR A 115 -14.77 -18.64 -0.12
N TYR A 116 -14.21 -19.17 0.97
CA TYR A 116 -12.93 -19.88 0.92
C TYR A 116 -13.16 -21.31 0.46
N ASN A 117 -12.40 -21.76 -0.52
CA ASN A 117 -12.44 -23.13 -1.04
C ASN A 117 -11.08 -23.79 -0.85
N TYR A 118 -11.08 -24.93 -0.18
CA TYR A 118 -9.93 -25.83 -0.08
C TYR A 118 -9.96 -26.79 -1.27
N SER A 119 -8.83 -26.94 -1.97
CA SER A 119 -8.73 -27.78 -3.17
C SER A 119 -7.44 -28.58 -3.19
N VAL A 120 -7.52 -29.81 -3.72
CA VAL A 120 -6.39 -30.70 -3.95
C VAL A 120 -6.37 -31.09 -5.42
N GLN A 121 -5.21 -30.92 -6.04
CA GLN A 121 -4.96 -31.22 -7.44
C GLN A 121 -3.76 -32.15 -7.55
N VAL A 122 -3.85 -33.13 -8.45
CA VAL A 122 -2.83 -34.15 -8.71
C VAL A 122 -2.61 -34.25 -10.21
N ASN A 123 -1.37 -34.13 -10.69
CA ASN A 123 -1.01 -34.15 -12.11
C ASN A 123 -1.88 -33.21 -12.98
N GLY A 124 -2.21 -32.04 -12.45
CA GLY A 124 -3.05 -31.07 -13.15
C GLY A 124 -4.56 -31.28 -12.99
N GLU A 125 -5.04 -32.40 -12.45
CA GLU A 125 -6.46 -32.70 -12.25
C GLU A 125 -6.91 -32.35 -10.82
N ILE A 126 -7.97 -31.54 -10.66
CA ILE A 126 -8.58 -31.26 -9.35
C ILE A 126 -9.36 -32.49 -8.91
N ILE A 127 -8.89 -33.16 -7.85
CA ILE A 127 -9.52 -34.38 -7.33
C ILE A 127 -10.51 -34.09 -6.20
N ASN A 128 -10.39 -32.94 -5.53
CA ASN A 128 -11.34 -32.50 -4.52
C ASN A 128 -11.37 -30.98 -4.44
N THR A 129 -12.56 -30.42 -4.26
CA THR A 129 -12.75 -29.02 -3.86
C THR A 129 -13.93 -28.94 -2.91
N ILE A 130 -13.76 -28.19 -1.82
CA ILE A 130 -14.80 -28.00 -0.81
C ILE A 130 -14.74 -26.59 -0.23
N GLN A 131 -15.91 -26.02 0.04
CA GLN A 131 -16.01 -24.76 0.76
C GLN A 131 -15.55 -24.94 2.22
N ASN A 132 -14.56 -24.16 2.65
CA ASN A 132 -14.09 -24.07 4.03
C ASN A 132 -14.71 -22.84 4.73
N ASN A 133 -15.71 -23.08 5.55
CA ASN A 133 -16.39 -22.07 6.36
C ASN A 133 -15.58 -21.65 7.59
N ASP A 134 -14.51 -22.37 7.93
CA ASP A 134 -13.63 -22.09 9.07
C ASP A 134 -12.17 -21.87 8.61
N ALA A 135 -11.98 -21.10 7.54
CA ALA A 135 -10.66 -20.70 7.08
C ALA A 135 -10.00 -19.71 8.08
N ARG A 136 -8.80 -20.04 8.56
CA ARG A 136 -8.03 -19.28 9.57
C ARG A 136 -6.63 -18.93 9.08
N ASN A 137 -6.03 -17.90 9.71
CA ASN A 137 -4.60 -17.68 9.63
C ASN A 137 -3.94 -18.56 10.69
N PHE A 138 -2.82 -19.18 10.36
CA PHE A 138 -2.02 -19.96 11.29
C PHE A 138 -0.70 -19.24 11.54
N GLU A 139 -0.30 -19.11 12.80
CA GLU A 139 0.95 -18.45 13.19
C GLU A 139 1.99 -19.50 13.58
N ASN A 140 3.27 -19.18 13.37
CA ASN A 140 4.41 -20.04 13.73
C ASN A 140 4.29 -21.46 13.16
N VAL A 141 4.02 -21.56 11.86
CA VAL A 141 3.83 -22.84 11.17
C VAL A 141 5.19 -23.42 10.79
N ASN A 142 5.49 -24.61 11.27
CA ASN A 142 6.67 -25.38 10.87
C ASN A 142 6.35 -26.28 9.68
N LEU A 143 7.26 -26.32 8.72
CA LEU A 143 7.26 -27.21 7.58
C LEU A 143 8.29 -28.32 7.78
N TYR A 144 7.82 -29.55 7.91
CA TYR A 144 8.62 -30.76 7.96
C TYR A 144 8.46 -31.60 6.70
N ILE A 145 9.57 -32.13 6.17
CA ILE A 145 9.52 -33.24 5.20
C ILE A 145 9.51 -34.53 6.02
N SER A 146 8.33 -35.14 6.16
CA SER A 146 7.95 -36.09 7.20
C SER A 146 7.87 -35.49 8.61
N SER A 147 6.72 -35.70 9.24
CA SER A 147 6.47 -35.32 10.63
C SER A 147 7.53 -35.89 11.59
N PRO A 148 7.78 -35.23 12.74
CA PRO A 148 8.58 -35.81 13.81
C PRO A 148 7.87 -36.94 14.57
N TRP A 149 6.52 -36.99 14.54
CA TRP A 149 5.72 -37.93 15.36
C TRP A 149 5.39 -39.26 14.67
N VAL A 150 5.41 -39.28 13.34
CA VAL A 150 5.07 -40.44 12.50
C VAL A 150 6.27 -40.78 11.61
N ILE A 151 6.47 -42.07 11.34
CA ILE A 151 7.59 -42.56 10.53
C ILE A 151 7.57 -41.99 9.11
N ALA A 152 8.74 -41.82 8.52
CA ALA A 152 8.89 -41.31 7.16
C ALA A 152 8.50 -42.34 6.11
N GLN A 153 7.71 -41.90 5.13
CA GLN A 153 7.38 -42.66 3.93
C GLN A 153 8.58 -42.65 2.95
N PRO A 154 9.10 -43.82 2.50
CA PRO A 154 10.22 -43.86 1.58
C PRO A 154 9.91 -43.19 0.24
N GLY A 155 10.72 -42.19 -0.10
CA GLY A 155 10.56 -41.40 -1.30
C GLY A 155 11.35 -40.11 -1.28
N PHE A 156 11.09 -39.29 -2.30
CA PHE A 156 11.72 -38.01 -2.53
C PHE A 156 10.67 -36.96 -2.88
N ILE A 157 10.97 -35.72 -2.54
CA ILE A 157 10.22 -34.55 -3.01
C ILE A 157 11.16 -33.61 -3.77
N ARG A 158 10.61 -32.81 -4.67
CA ARG A 158 11.33 -31.72 -5.36
C ARG A 158 10.37 -30.64 -5.83
N ASN A 159 10.90 -29.56 -6.40
CA ASN A 159 10.12 -28.46 -6.97
C ASN A 159 9.04 -27.96 -6.01
N MET A 160 9.36 -27.92 -4.71
CA MET A 160 8.42 -27.50 -3.69
C MET A 160 8.34 -25.98 -3.71
N THR A 161 7.12 -25.44 -3.75
CA THR A 161 6.86 -24.02 -3.56
C THR A 161 5.74 -23.83 -2.56
N VAL A 162 5.89 -22.84 -1.69
CA VAL A 162 4.84 -22.38 -0.78
C VAL A 162 4.56 -20.95 -1.15
N THR A 163 3.33 -20.69 -1.56
CA THR A 163 2.89 -19.40 -2.04
C THR A 163 1.78 -18.90 -1.12
N ASN A 164 2.06 -17.80 -0.43
CA ASN A 164 1.06 -17.15 0.40
C ASN A 164 0.20 -16.24 -0.47
N MET A 165 -1.11 -16.45 -0.47
CA MET A 165 -2.09 -15.62 -1.16
C MET A 165 -2.61 -14.61 -0.12
N CYS A 166 -2.09 -13.39 -0.14
CA CYS A 166 -2.39 -12.43 0.94
C CYS A 166 -3.68 -11.63 0.68
N THR A 167 -4.46 -11.44 1.74
CA THR A 167 -5.47 -10.37 1.85
C THR A 167 -4.84 -9.11 2.48
N ASN A 168 -5.26 -7.93 2.00
CA ASN A 168 -4.74 -6.55 2.20
C ASN A 168 -4.42 -6.02 3.64
N THR A 169 -4.41 -6.85 4.69
CA THR A 169 -4.25 -6.39 6.08
C THR A 169 -2.93 -6.79 6.76
N GLN A 170 -2.06 -7.57 6.10
CA GLN A 170 -0.76 -7.96 6.66
C GLN A 170 0.39 -7.09 6.13
N LEU A 171 1.19 -6.54 7.06
CA LEU A 171 2.26 -5.54 6.80
C LEU A 171 3.34 -6.00 5.79
N TYR A 172 3.47 -7.31 5.59
CA TYR A 172 4.49 -7.93 4.73
C TYR A 172 4.02 -8.26 3.30
N CYS A 173 2.76 -7.96 2.94
CA CYS A 173 2.15 -8.34 1.64
C CYS A 173 1.79 -7.14 0.74
N LYS A 174 2.62 -6.09 0.70
CA LYS A 174 2.38 -4.94 -0.22
C LYS A 174 2.84 -5.29 -1.65
N PRO A 175 2.16 -4.79 -2.70
CA PRO A 175 2.57 -5.04 -4.07
C PRO A 175 3.97 -4.49 -4.32
N GLN A 176 4.86 -5.32 -4.87
CA GLN A 176 6.18 -4.88 -5.29
C GLN A 176 6.07 -4.23 -6.68
N LEU A 177 6.42 -2.95 -6.75
CA LEU A 177 6.32 -2.15 -7.97
C LEU A 177 7.70 -2.03 -8.60
N ASN A 178 7.81 -2.33 -9.90
CA ASN A 178 8.98 -1.95 -10.67
C ASN A 178 8.76 -0.54 -11.17
N VAL A 179 9.64 0.36 -10.77
CA VAL A 179 9.52 1.79 -11.08
C VAL A 179 10.66 2.12 -12.01
N VAL A 180 10.34 2.30 -13.28
CA VAL A 180 11.30 2.73 -14.29
C VAL A 180 11.07 4.21 -14.54
N PHE A 181 12.12 4.99 -14.34
CA PHE A 181 12.13 6.42 -14.59
C PHE A 181 13.14 6.71 -15.69
N ASN A 182 12.67 7.19 -16.83
CA ASN A 182 13.52 7.58 -17.95
C ASN A 182 13.35 9.07 -18.25
N GLY A 183 14.46 9.77 -18.46
CA GLY A 183 14.49 11.17 -18.85
C GLY A 183 15.27 11.35 -20.14
N GLU A 184 14.69 12.07 -21.10
CA GLU A 184 15.35 12.45 -22.34
C GLU A 184 15.30 13.97 -22.49
N LEU A 185 16.46 14.60 -22.66
CA LEU A 185 16.57 16.03 -22.92
C LEU A 185 16.77 16.25 -24.42
N SER A 186 15.81 16.92 -25.07
CA SER A 186 15.93 17.33 -26.46
C SER A 186 15.75 18.85 -26.56
N ASN A 187 16.77 19.55 -27.06
CA ASN A 187 16.84 21.01 -27.08
C ASN A 187 16.59 21.64 -25.68
N TYR A 188 15.39 22.18 -25.46
CA TYR A 188 14.92 22.82 -24.22
C TYR A 188 13.77 22.06 -23.55
N SER A 189 13.43 20.87 -24.03
CA SER A 189 12.32 20.06 -23.54
C SER A 189 12.86 18.80 -22.86
N LEU A 190 12.56 18.66 -21.57
CA LEU A 190 12.83 17.45 -20.79
C LEU A 190 11.59 16.58 -20.82
N ASN A 191 11.68 15.42 -21.47
CA ASN A 191 10.62 14.42 -21.45
C ASN A 191 10.91 13.41 -20.34
N LEU A 192 10.04 13.35 -19.35
CA LEU A 192 10.10 12.39 -18.26
C LEU A 192 9.02 11.35 -18.46
N SER A 193 9.42 10.09 -18.55
CA SER A 193 8.50 8.96 -18.58
C SER A 193 8.66 8.14 -17.31
N LEU A 194 7.54 7.99 -16.60
CA LEU A 194 7.42 7.12 -15.45
C LEU A 194 6.60 5.91 -15.88
N GLN A 195 7.23 4.74 -15.83
CA GLN A 195 6.54 3.47 -16.03
C GLN A 195 6.51 2.74 -14.70
N ILE A 196 5.31 2.58 -14.17
CA ILE A 196 5.07 1.74 -12.99
C ILE A 196 4.48 0.45 -13.52
N ASN A 197 5.28 -0.59 -13.49
CA ASN A 197 4.84 -1.93 -13.82
C ASN A 197 4.79 -2.74 -12.54
N TYR A 198 3.88 -3.69 -12.48
CA TYR A 198 4.00 -4.74 -11.49
C TYR A 198 5.26 -5.54 -11.80
N VAL A 199 6.03 -5.88 -10.77
CA VAL A 199 7.18 -6.79 -10.91
C VAL A 199 6.70 -8.18 -11.39
N TYR A 200 5.46 -8.53 -11.05
CA TYR A 200 4.81 -9.80 -11.38
C TYR A 200 3.55 -9.56 -12.24
N GLU A 201 3.08 -10.56 -12.98
CA GLU A 201 1.84 -10.50 -13.79
C GLU A 201 0.61 -9.96 -13.03
N PRO A 202 -0.42 -9.41 -13.71
CA PRO A 202 -1.32 -8.41 -13.12
C PRO A 202 -2.16 -9.01 -11.99
N GLY A 203 -1.71 -8.75 -10.76
CA GLY A 203 -2.47 -8.95 -9.53
C GLY A 203 -3.41 -7.78 -9.23
N GLU A 204 -3.95 -7.76 -8.00
CA GLU A 204 -4.83 -6.67 -7.54
C GLU A 204 -4.20 -5.27 -7.72
N LEU A 205 -5.05 -4.29 -8.03
CA LEU A 205 -4.67 -2.88 -8.20
C LEU A 205 -3.91 -2.36 -6.96
N ALA A 206 -2.73 -1.78 -7.16
CA ALA A 206 -2.01 -1.10 -6.10
C ALA A 206 -2.78 0.17 -5.76
N PHE A 207 -3.33 0.21 -4.55
CA PHE A 207 -4.13 1.34 -4.06
C PHE A 207 -3.31 2.17 -3.06
N ASN A 208 -3.59 3.48 -2.99
CA ASN A 208 -2.87 4.44 -2.13
C ASN A 208 -1.36 4.54 -2.40
N VAL A 209 -0.92 4.35 -3.64
CA VAL A 209 0.47 4.61 -4.01
C VAL A 209 0.66 6.10 -4.21
N THR A 210 1.49 6.73 -3.38
CA THR A 210 1.83 8.15 -3.45
C THR A 210 3.22 8.33 -4.04
N TRP A 211 3.33 9.19 -5.05
CA TRP A 211 4.59 9.57 -5.67
C TRP A 211 4.72 11.09 -5.58
N GLU A 212 5.91 11.56 -5.23
CA GLU A 212 6.21 12.97 -5.10
C GLU A 212 7.45 13.27 -5.95
N TYR A 213 7.42 14.35 -6.73
CA TYR A 213 8.57 14.83 -7.50
C TYR A 213 8.65 16.35 -7.40
N PHE A 214 9.87 16.88 -7.52
CA PHE A 214 10.15 18.31 -7.46
C PHE A 214 10.71 18.77 -8.80
N LEU A 215 10.10 19.80 -9.37
CA LEU A 215 10.58 20.45 -10.58
C LEU A 215 11.45 21.67 -10.22
N PRO A 216 12.58 21.90 -10.92
CA PRO A 216 13.37 23.12 -10.76
C PRO A 216 12.55 24.38 -11.08
N LEU A 217 12.89 25.51 -10.44
CA LEU A 217 12.17 26.80 -10.56
C LEU A 217 11.99 27.33 -12.00
N ASN A 218 12.80 26.87 -12.95
CA ASN A 218 12.83 27.35 -14.33
C ASN A 218 12.25 26.35 -15.33
N THR A 219 11.39 25.42 -14.87
CA THR A 219 10.77 24.41 -15.71
C THR A 219 9.25 24.55 -15.67
N MET A 220 8.60 24.43 -16.83
CA MET A 220 7.15 24.46 -16.97
C MET A 220 6.69 23.10 -17.50
N ILE A 221 5.64 22.53 -16.89
CA ILE A 221 4.99 21.33 -17.40
C ILE A 221 4.23 21.72 -18.67
N VAL A 222 4.68 21.23 -19.83
CA VAL A 222 4.04 21.51 -21.12
C VAL A 222 2.87 20.55 -21.37
N SER A 223 2.98 19.30 -20.91
CA SER A 223 1.93 18.28 -21.05
C SER A 223 2.12 17.16 -20.04
N GLU A 224 1.01 16.61 -19.51
CA GLU A 224 0.99 15.46 -18.60
C GLU A 224 -0.06 14.45 -19.12
N SER A 225 0.25 13.14 -19.09
CA SER A 225 -0.68 12.10 -19.50
C SER A 225 -1.59 11.70 -18.34
N LEU A 226 -2.91 11.73 -18.54
CA LEU A 226 -3.89 11.27 -17.55
C LEU A 226 -3.92 9.73 -17.52
N ILE A 227 -3.50 9.14 -16.41
CA ILE A 227 -3.69 7.70 -16.15
C ILE A 227 -5.06 7.51 -15.47
N LEU A 228 -5.90 6.62 -16.01
CA LEU A 228 -7.19 6.28 -15.43
C LEU A 228 -7.03 5.72 -14.00
N GLY A 229 -7.78 6.27 -13.04
CA GLY A 229 -7.87 5.74 -11.66
C GLY A 229 -6.88 6.34 -10.66
N LEU A 230 -6.01 7.26 -11.07
CA LEU A 230 -5.20 8.06 -10.15
C LEU A 230 -6.01 9.22 -9.58
N VAL A 231 -6.12 9.29 -8.26
CA VAL A 231 -6.50 10.53 -7.57
C VAL A 231 -5.22 11.35 -7.47
N LYS A 232 -5.10 12.40 -8.29
CA LYS A 232 -4.12 13.45 -8.07
C LYS A 232 -4.46 14.06 -6.71
N VAL A 233 -3.73 13.69 -5.66
CA VAL A 233 -3.69 14.50 -4.45
C VAL A 233 -2.93 15.72 -4.87
N ASP A 234 -3.69 16.69 -5.37
CA ASP A 234 -3.13 17.91 -5.88
C ASP A 234 -2.58 18.67 -4.68
N SER A 235 -1.30 18.44 -4.37
CA SER A 235 -0.51 19.38 -3.60
C SER A 235 -0.51 20.75 -4.29
N SER A 236 -0.86 20.81 -5.59
CA SER A 236 -1.10 22.05 -6.31
C SER A 236 -2.06 22.98 -5.57
N GLN A 237 -2.99 22.49 -4.74
CA GLN A 237 -3.96 23.36 -4.10
C GLN A 237 -3.41 24.19 -2.93
N SER A 238 -2.22 23.88 -2.42
CA SER A 238 -1.65 24.64 -1.29
C SER A 238 -0.13 24.75 -1.27
N TYR A 239 0.58 23.97 -2.08
CA TYR A 239 2.04 23.93 -2.08
C TYR A 239 2.58 24.64 -3.30
N GLY A 240 2.82 25.92 -3.08
CA GLY A 240 3.32 26.87 -4.04
C GLY A 240 3.33 28.27 -3.42
N ARG A 241 3.20 29.27 -4.29
CA ARG A 241 2.88 30.64 -3.97
C ARG A 241 1.37 30.77 -3.94
N GLY A 242 0.83 31.25 -2.83
CA GLY A 242 -0.61 31.39 -2.69
C GLY A 242 -0.99 32.48 -1.73
N ILE A 243 -2.23 32.95 -1.90
CA ILE A 243 -2.87 33.90 -1.01
C ILE A 243 -4.21 33.37 -0.53
N TYR A 244 -4.50 33.61 0.74
CA TYR A 244 -5.81 33.39 1.33
C TYR A 244 -6.34 34.70 1.90
N TRP A 245 -7.59 35.03 1.58
CA TRP A 245 -8.27 36.23 2.07
C TRP A 245 -9.30 35.92 3.15
N ASP A 246 -9.13 36.56 4.31
CA ASP A 246 -10.14 36.64 5.36
C ASP A 246 -10.91 37.97 5.27
N ASP A 247 -12.12 37.93 4.72
CA ASP A 247 -13.00 39.08 4.60
C ASP A 247 -13.44 39.66 5.95
N VAL A 248 -13.70 38.81 6.95
CA VAL A 248 -14.22 39.21 8.26
C VAL A 248 -13.22 40.11 8.98
N LYS A 249 -11.93 39.76 8.91
CA LYS A 249 -10.85 40.54 9.53
C LYS A 249 -10.14 41.47 8.54
N SER A 250 -10.54 41.47 7.28
CA SER A 250 -9.85 42.16 6.18
C SER A 250 -8.34 41.87 6.20
N GLN A 251 -8.00 40.58 6.27
CA GLN A 251 -6.63 40.11 6.47
C GLN A 251 -6.23 39.17 5.33
N ILE A 252 -5.05 39.40 4.76
CA ILE A 252 -4.47 38.53 3.74
C ILE A 252 -3.37 37.65 4.36
N TYR A 253 -3.32 36.42 3.91
CA TYR A 253 -2.27 35.47 4.20
C TYR A 253 -1.53 35.17 2.91
N LEU A 254 -0.21 35.21 2.96
CA LEU A 254 0.69 34.94 1.85
C LEU A 254 1.55 33.76 2.24
N CYS A 255 1.54 32.70 1.45
CA CYS A 255 2.38 31.54 1.68
C CYS A 255 3.27 31.28 0.46
N VAL A 256 4.55 31.04 0.72
CA VAL A 256 5.57 30.74 -0.26
C VAL A 256 6.31 29.51 0.24
N ASN A 257 5.89 28.35 -0.25
CA ASN A 257 6.40 27.07 0.26
C ASN A 257 7.23 26.32 -0.79
N GLN A 258 8.29 26.98 -1.26
CA GLN A 258 9.17 26.46 -2.31
C GLN A 258 10.47 25.82 -1.74
N HIS A 259 10.56 25.54 -0.44
CA HIS A 259 11.80 25.04 0.19
C HIS A 259 11.58 23.84 1.10
N VAL A 260 12.36 22.78 0.85
CA VAL A 260 12.22 21.46 1.46
C VAL A 260 12.63 21.46 2.94
N GLU A 261 13.55 22.34 3.37
CA GLU A 261 13.89 22.64 4.78
C GLU A 261 14.44 24.07 4.87
N SER A 262 13.93 24.91 5.79
CA SER A 262 14.48 26.26 6.00
C SER A 262 14.14 26.81 7.39
N ASN A 263 15.03 27.60 7.97
CA ASN A 263 14.77 28.29 9.24
C ASN A 263 13.97 29.60 9.06
N ARG A 264 13.44 29.85 7.86
CA ARG A 264 12.60 31.00 7.56
C ARG A 264 11.12 30.60 7.51
N PRO A 265 10.21 31.46 7.99
CA PRO A 265 8.77 31.28 7.84
C PRO A 265 8.37 31.13 6.37
N ALA A 266 7.48 30.19 6.07
CA ALA A 266 6.93 30.03 4.72
C ALA A 266 5.69 30.91 4.50
N CYS A 267 4.99 31.26 5.59
CA CYS A 267 3.77 32.04 5.52
C CYS A 267 3.86 33.34 6.32
N TYR A 268 3.20 34.36 5.80
CA TYR A 268 3.11 35.70 6.34
C TYR A 268 1.67 36.17 6.29
N THR A 269 1.35 37.19 7.08
CA THR A 269 0.03 37.81 7.08
C THR A 269 0.10 39.32 7.16
N SER A 270 -0.88 39.99 6.56
CA SER A 270 -1.00 41.45 6.51
C SER A 270 -2.44 41.88 6.73
N LYS A 271 -2.62 43.01 7.43
CA LYS A 271 -3.91 43.68 7.66
C LYS A 271 -4.01 45.04 6.98
N ASP A 272 -3.00 45.41 6.20
CA ASP A 272 -2.85 46.70 5.53
C ASP A 272 -2.57 46.51 4.03
N ASN A 273 -3.28 45.54 3.41
CA ASN A 273 -3.19 45.24 1.99
C ASN A 273 -1.74 44.98 1.51
N GLY A 274 -0.96 44.29 2.33
CA GLY A 274 0.40 43.87 2.02
C GLY A 274 1.47 44.96 2.16
N ILE A 275 1.17 46.08 2.86
CA ILE A 275 2.18 47.10 3.17
C ILE A 275 3.15 46.59 4.24
N LYS A 276 2.65 45.89 5.27
CA LYS A 276 3.45 45.23 6.31
C LYS A 276 3.06 43.77 6.44
N TRP A 277 4.07 42.94 6.66
CA TRP A 277 3.93 41.49 6.79
C TRP A 277 4.43 41.02 8.16
N ALA A 278 3.62 40.21 8.83
CA ALA A 278 3.99 39.48 10.05
C ALA A 278 4.20 38.00 9.71
N ALA A 279 5.31 37.42 10.16
CA ALA A 279 5.59 36.01 9.97
C ALA A 279 4.64 35.11 10.79
N LEU A 280 4.22 34.00 10.20
CA LEU A 280 3.60 32.90 10.94
C LEU A 280 4.66 31.94 11.50
N ASP A 281 4.21 30.98 12.31
CA ASP A 281 5.06 29.96 12.90
C ASP A 281 5.80 29.13 11.83
N LEU A 282 7.03 28.70 12.12
CA LEU A 282 7.90 27.94 11.21
C LEU A 282 7.29 26.60 10.76
N SER A 283 6.37 26.05 11.55
CA SER A 283 5.63 24.81 11.25
C SER A 283 4.57 25.00 10.16
N VAL A 284 4.11 26.24 9.91
CA VAL A 284 3.04 26.53 8.95
C VAL A 284 3.62 26.51 7.54
N GLY A 285 3.16 25.55 6.75
CA GLY A 285 3.54 25.40 5.35
C GLY A 285 2.61 26.17 4.42
N SER A 286 1.30 26.07 4.63
CA SER A 286 0.33 26.83 3.83
C SER A 286 -0.97 27.03 4.59
N VAL A 287 -1.54 28.22 4.50
CA VAL A 287 -2.82 28.56 5.14
C VAL A 287 -3.94 28.09 4.22
N LEU A 288 -4.81 27.21 4.73
CA LEU A 288 -5.92 26.64 3.98
C LEU A 288 -7.17 27.52 4.07
N GLY A 289 -7.38 28.12 5.24
CA GLY A 289 -8.44 29.09 5.46
C GLY A 289 -9.13 28.90 6.80
N HIS A 290 -10.19 29.70 7.01
CA HIS A 290 -11.05 29.57 8.17
C HIS A 290 -12.21 28.61 7.86
N ASP A 291 -12.57 27.78 8.84
CA ASP A 291 -13.82 27.02 8.79
C ASP A 291 -15.00 28.00 8.82
N VAL A 292 -15.95 27.82 7.89
CA VAL A 292 -17.09 28.73 7.71
C VAL A 292 -18.06 28.73 8.87
N LEU A 293 -18.10 27.67 9.69
CA LEU A 293 -19.03 27.50 10.80
C LEU A 293 -18.46 28.08 12.09
N ASN A 294 -17.27 27.64 12.49
CA ASN A 294 -16.70 27.97 13.80
C ASN A 294 -15.56 29.00 13.74
N ARG A 295 -15.11 29.38 12.54
CA ARG A 295 -14.05 30.37 12.31
C ARG A 295 -12.69 29.98 12.89
N ASP A 296 -12.44 28.69 13.10
CA ASP A 296 -11.11 28.20 13.39
C ASP A 296 -10.22 28.27 12.13
N LEU A 297 -8.96 28.67 12.31
CA LEU A 297 -8.00 28.80 11.23
C LEU A 297 -7.21 27.51 11.05
N TYR A 298 -7.18 27.01 9.83
CA TYR A 298 -6.50 25.77 9.47
C TYR A 298 -5.37 26.01 8.47
N ALA A 299 -4.32 25.21 8.62
CA ALA A 299 -3.15 25.20 7.76
C ALA A 299 -2.67 23.77 7.54
N ILE A 300 -1.83 23.59 6.54
CA ILE A 300 -1.01 22.40 6.39
C ILE A 300 0.38 22.67 7.00
N HIS A 301 0.92 21.67 7.68
CA HIS A 301 2.26 21.76 8.21
C HIS A 301 3.30 21.76 7.08
N ARG A 302 4.49 22.29 7.38
CA ARG A 302 5.62 22.38 6.45
C ARG A 302 6.16 21.03 5.97
N ASN A 303 5.94 19.99 6.76
CA ASN A 303 6.29 18.60 6.38
C ASN A 303 5.26 17.96 5.43
N GLN A 304 4.20 18.68 5.04
CA GLN A 304 3.16 18.22 4.10
C GLN A 304 2.30 17.05 4.55
N LYS A 305 2.52 16.53 5.77
CA LYS A 305 1.94 15.25 6.20
C LYS A 305 0.82 15.40 7.22
N LEU A 306 0.75 16.55 7.89
CA LEU A 306 -0.22 16.81 8.94
C LEU A 306 -0.88 18.18 8.77
N TYR A 307 -2.11 18.26 9.24
CA TYR A 307 -2.86 19.50 9.31
C TYR A 307 -2.69 20.16 10.67
N LEU A 308 -2.77 21.48 10.68
CA LEU A 308 -2.65 22.33 11.85
C LEU A 308 -3.94 23.12 12.05
N LYS A 309 -4.31 23.29 13.32
CA LYS A 309 -5.36 24.20 13.77
C LYS A 309 -4.73 25.28 14.64
N PHE A 310 -5.04 26.54 14.37
CA PHE A 310 -4.56 27.64 15.20
C PHE A 310 -5.41 27.77 16.46
N HIS A 311 -4.76 27.75 17.63
CA HIS A 311 -5.41 27.96 18.92
C HIS A 311 -5.22 29.40 19.39
N SER A 312 -6.28 30.21 19.30
CA SER A 312 -6.24 31.65 19.57
C SER A 312 -5.80 32.01 21.00
N THR A 313 -6.25 31.26 22.02
CA THR A 313 -5.92 31.54 23.44
C THR A 313 -4.43 31.37 23.75
N TYR A 314 -3.80 30.33 23.20
CA TYR A 314 -2.39 30.01 23.44
C TYR A 314 -1.47 30.57 22.34
N ASN A 315 -2.06 31.22 21.32
CA ASN A 315 -1.35 31.77 20.18
C ASN A 315 -0.39 30.74 19.53
N THR A 316 -0.84 29.48 19.41
CA THR A 316 -0.02 28.36 18.94
C THR A 316 -0.76 27.48 17.96
N TRP A 317 -0.02 26.72 17.14
CA TRP A 317 -0.57 25.76 16.21
C TRP A 317 -0.58 24.36 16.82
N LEU A 318 -1.73 23.69 16.75
CA LEU A 318 -1.91 22.34 17.22
C LEU A 318 -2.06 21.38 16.04
N ALA A 319 -1.34 20.26 16.07
CA ALA A 319 -1.51 19.21 15.10
C ALA A 319 -2.88 18.54 15.25
N ILE A 320 -3.56 18.31 14.12
CA ILE A 320 -4.78 17.52 14.04
C ILE A 320 -4.56 16.34 13.09
N THR A 321 -5.34 15.28 13.29
CA THR A 321 -5.17 14.07 12.46
C THR A 321 -5.72 14.28 11.06
N ASN A 322 -5.14 13.59 10.07
CA ASN A 322 -5.64 13.63 8.69
C ASN A 322 -7.09 13.14 8.58
N LYS A 323 -7.50 12.20 9.44
CA LYS A 323 -8.88 11.71 9.51
C LYS A 323 -9.84 12.79 10.02
N GLU A 324 -9.46 13.52 11.06
CA GLU A 324 -10.25 14.62 11.62
C GLU A 324 -10.43 15.74 10.61
N PHE A 325 -9.36 16.19 9.96
CA PHE A 325 -9.45 17.24 8.94
C PHE A 325 -10.37 16.83 7.78
N LYS A 326 -10.19 15.62 7.23
CA LYS A 326 -10.99 15.13 6.10
C LYS A 326 -12.47 14.99 6.43
N ASN A 327 -12.79 14.47 7.61
CA ASN A 327 -14.17 14.17 7.97
C ASN A 327 -14.93 15.41 8.44
N ASN A 328 -14.26 16.34 9.11
CA ASN A 328 -14.95 17.40 9.86
C ASN A 328 -14.64 18.82 9.37
N VAL A 329 -13.56 19.04 8.64
CA VAL A 329 -13.07 20.40 8.29
C VAL A 329 -13.09 20.65 6.79
N LEU A 330 -12.66 19.67 5.97
CA LEU A 330 -12.43 19.85 4.54
C LEU A 330 -13.64 20.45 3.79
N ALA A 331 -14.85 19.98 4.13
CA ALA A 331 -16.10 20.45 3.52
C ALA A 331 -16.50 21.86 3.94
N ASN A 332 -15.95 22.37 5.06
CA ASN A 332 -16.27 23.66 5.64
C ASN A 332 -15.26 24.75 5.27
N ILE A 333 -14.24 24.46 4.47
CA ILE A 333 -13.29 25.46 3.98
C ILE A 333 -13.85 26.09 2.70
N ASP A 334 -13.91 27.43 2.65
CA ASP A 334 -14.25 28.16 1.43
C ASP A 334 -13.02 28.31 0.52
N TRP A 335 -12.83 27.30 -0.33
CA TRP A 335 -11.72 27.24 -1.28
C TRP A 335 -11.71 28.37 -2.31
N LYS A 336 -12.80 29.12 -2.51
CA LYS A 336 -12.80 30.27 -3.44
C LYS A 336 -11.93 31.42 -2.94
N ARG A 337 -11.69 31.48 -1.63
CA ARG A 337 -10.88 32.50 -0.94
C ARG A 337 -9.39 32.21 -0.95
N LEU A 338 -9.03 30.97 -1.28
CA LEU A 338 -7.66 30.56 -1.51
C LEU A 338 -7.37 30.68 -2.99
N LYS A 339 -6.30 31.40 -3.34
CA LYS A 339 -5.76 31.44 -4.69
C LYS A 339 -4.30 31.08 -4.73
N ILE A 340 -3.96 30.47 -5.83
CA ILE A 340 -2.67 29.87 -6.11
C ILE A 340 -2.14 30.67 -7.27
N LEU A 341 -0.92 31.16 -7.11
CA LEU A 341 -0.31 32.16 -7.97
C LEU A 341 0.99 31.57 -8.51
N GLU A 342 0.86 30.43 -9.21
CA GLU A 342 1.98 29.68 -9.79
C GLU A 342 2.09 29.93 -11.29
N GLY A 343 3.32 30.03 -11.80
CA GLY A 343 3.61 30.31 -13.21
C GLY A 343 4.12 31.74 -13.48
N TYR A 344 4.46 31.99 -14.74
CA TYR A 344 5.12 33.24 -15.17
C TYR A 344 4.16 34.33 -15.66
N PHE A 345 2.90 34.00 -15.89
CA PHE A 345 1.90 34.95 -16.39
C PHE A 345 1.11 35.60 -15.26
N ASP A 346 0.58 36.79 -15.54
CA ASP A 346 -0.25 37.55 -14.61
C ASP A 346 -1.56 36.82 -14.32
N GLN A 347 -1.80 36.56 -13.04
CA GLN A 347 -3.01 35.93 -12.51
C GLN A 347 -3.73 36.91 -11.60
N GLU A 348 -4.78 37.55 -12.13
CA GLU A 348 -5.60 38.48 -11.37
C GLU A 348 -6.67 37.78 -10.54
N VAL A 349 -6.85 38.22 -9.30
CA VAL A 349 -7.96 37.83 -8.43
C VAL A 349 -8.54 39.05 -7.73
N THR A 350 -9.87 39.07 -7.63
CA THR A 350 -10.61 40.06 -6.84
C THR A 350 -11.00 39.46 -5.49
N PHE A 351 -10.67 40.16 -4.41
CA PHE A 351 -11.10 39.84 -3.05
C PHE A 351 -11.77 41.05 -2.41
N GLY A 352 -13.08 40.95 -2.18
CA GLY A 352 -13.88 42.10 -1.76
C GLY A 352 -13.90 43.19 -2.83
N ALA A 353 -13.59 44.43 -2.43
CA ALA A 353 -13.47 45.57 -3.35
C ALA A 353 -12.07 45.73 -3.97
N HIS A 354 -11.11 44.87 -3.59
CA HIS A 354 -9.71 45.04 -3.95
C HIS A 354 -9.24 44.00 -4.99
N TYR A 355 -8.19 44.36 -5.72
CA TYR A 355 -7.64 43.55 -6.79
C TYR A 355 -6.20 43.16 -6.47
N TRP A 356 -5.90 41.89 -6.69
CA TRP A 356 -4.58 41.29 -6.49
C TRP A 356 -4.14 40.63 -7.78
N MET A 357 -2.82 40.60 -8.02
CA MET A 357 -2.24 39.90 -9.14
C MET A 357 -0.95 39.21 -8.70
N GLY A 358 -0.77 37.96 -9.10
CA GLY A 358 0.48 37.23 -8.93
C GLY A 358 1.08 36.83 -10.26
N ASN A 359 2.41 36.88 -10.35
CA ASN A 359 3.20 36.36 -11.47
C ASN A 359 4.54 35.80 -10.96
N ASP A 360 5.53 35.61 -11.82
CA ASP A 360 6.86 35.13 -11.42
C ASP A 360 7.65 36.09 -10.52
N ASN A 361 7.40 37.39 -10.61
CA ASN A 361 8.13 38.45 -9.92
C ASN A 361 7.62 38.72 -8.50
N GLY A 362 6.31 38.59 -8.28
CA GLY A 362 5.74 38.89 -6.97
C GLY A 362 4.23 38.88 -6.91
N LEU A 363 3.73 39.39 -5.78
CA LEU A 363 2.34 39.72 -5.54
C LEU A 363 2.16 41.24 -5.64
N TYR A 364 1.12 41.65 -6.35
CA TYR A 364 0.76 43.03 -6.62
C TYR A 364 -0.67 43.33 -6.15
N PHE A 365 -0.92 44.59 -5.85
CA PHE A 365 -2.20 45.10 -5.37
C PHE A 365 -2.59 46.40 -6.08
N ARG A 366 -3.89 46.60 -6.33
CA ARG A 366 -4.49 47.88 -6.72
C ARG A 366 -5.86 48.09 -6.06
N GLU A 367 -6.22 49.34 -5.82
CA GLU A 367 -7.50 49.69 -5.16
C GLU A 367 -8.70 49.70 -6.13
N SER A 368 -8.49 50.09 -7.39
CA SER A 368 -9.54 50.22 -8.40
C SER A 368 -9.14 49.51 -9.69
N THR A 369 -10.12 49.28 -10.57
CA THR A 369 -9.92 48.63 -11.87
C THR A 369 -8.90 49.35 -12.76
N ASP A 370 -8.85 50.68 -12.67
CA ASP A 370 -7.96 51.53 -13.47
C ASP A 370 -6.69 51.95 -12.71
N GLY A 371 -6.51 51.43 -11.49
CA GLY A 371 -5.36 51.72 -10.64
C GLY A 371 -4.07 51.05 -11.11
N ILE A 372 -2.93 51.63 -10.74
CA ILE A 372 -1.59 51.07 -11.02
C ILE A 372 -1.31 49.91 -10.06
N TRP A 373 -0.78 48.81 -10.59
CA TRP A 373 -0.30 47.68 -9.80
C TRP A 373 0.91 48.05 -8.94
N VAL A 374 0.78 47.91 -7.62
CA VAL A 374 1.86 48.13 -6.65
C VAL A 374 2.34 46.79 -6.09
N GLN A 375 3.64 46.50 -6.22
CA GLN A 375 4.21 45.26 -5.68
C GLN A 375 4.16 45.27 -4.13
N ARG A 376 3.58 44.23 -3.55
CA ARG A 376 3.41 44.03 -2.09
C ARG A 376 4.30 42.94 -1.51
N ALA A 377 4.65 41.95 -2.32
CA ALA A 377 5.59 40.92 -1.93
C ALA A 377 6.41 40.46 -3.13
N LYS A 378 7.64 40.04 -2.88
CA LYS A 378 8.49 39.32 -3.84
C LYS A 378 8.56 37.87 -3.39
N TRP A 379 8.51 36.93 -4.33
CA TRP A 379 8.52 35.50 -3.99
C TRP A 379 9.87 35.08 -3.40
N SER A 380 10.96 35.45 -4.07
CA SER A 380 12.35 35.49 -3.54
C SER A 380 13.32 35.84 -4.69
N VAL A 381 14.40 36.58 -4.34
CA VAL A 381 15.69 36.61 -5.06
C VAL A 381 16.69 35.84 -4.21
#